data_AF-A0A355U935-F1
#
_entry.id   AF-A0A355U935-F1
#
_cell.length_a   1.000
_cell.length_b   1.000
_cell.length_c   1.000
_cell.angle_alpha   90.00
_cell.angle_beta   90.00
_cell.angle_gamma   90.00
#
_symmetry.space_group_name_H-M   'P 1'
#
loop_
_entity.id
_entity.type
_entity.pdbx_description
1 polymer ?
#
loop_
_entity_poly.entity_id
_entity_poly.type
_entity_poly.pdbx_seq_one_letter_code
_entity_poly.pdbx_strand_id
1 'polypeptide(L)'
;WDMTEGGMNGAPKFPMPSNLHFLMDYTHQFTDTYTDSFIQLTLDKMAYGGIFDQLAGGFSRYSVDALWKAPHFEKMLYDNAQLLTIYAKAYKKYNNPLYLEILTKITDWLVHEMRDA
;
A
#
# COMPACT_ATOMS: atom_id res chain seq x y z
N TRP A 1 4.24 -12.90 -8.49
CA TRP A 1 3.89 -11.48 -8.33
C TRP A 1 4.36 -10.70 -9.56
N ASP A 2 3.89 -9.47 -9.72
CA ASP A 2 4.20 -8.59 -10.85
C ASP A 2 5.46 -7.76 -10.56
N MET A 3 6.54 -7.99 -11.31
CA MET A 3 7.81 -7.26 -11.15
C MET A 3 7.88 -5.97 -12.00
N THR A 4 6.81 -5.62 -12.70
CA THR A 4 6.74 -4.39 -13.51
C THR A 4 5.80 -3.38 -12.85
N GLU A 5 4.65 -3.85 -12.38
CA GLU A 5 3.60 -3.01 -11.80
C GLU A 5 3.36 -3.30 -10.31
N GLY A 6 4.06 -4.26 -9.69
CA GLY A 6 3.85 -4.59 -8.28
C GLY A 6 2.53 -5.33 -7.98
N GLY A 7 2.44 -5.93 -6.80
CA GLY A 7 1.32 -6.75 -6.36
C GLY A 7 1.17 -8.07 -7.12
N MET A 8 -0.07 -8.59 -7.17
CA MET A 8 -0.38 -9.80 -7.93
C MET A 8 -0.50 -9.49 -9.43
N ASN A 9 -0.16 -10.45 -10.29
CA ASN A 9 -0.32 -10.29 -11.74
C ASN A 9 -1.81 -10.25 -12.13
N GLY A 10 -2.14 -9.46 -13.15
CA GLY A 10 -3.48 -9.39 -13.72
C GLY A 10 -4.36 -8.30 -13.08
N ALA A 11 -5.66 -8.41 -13.31
CA ALA A 11 -6.69 -7.52 -12.78
C ALA A 11 -7.92 -8.35 -12.34
N PRO A 12 -8.67 -7.92 -11.32
CA PRO A 12 -8.42 -6.76 -10.45
C PRO A 12 -7.18 -6.94 -9.54
N LYS A 13 -6.53 -5.84 -9.15
CA LYS A 13 -5.39 -5.85 -8.21
C LYS A 13 -5.79 -5.40 -6.81
N PHE A 14 -5.48 -6.25 -5.84
CA PHE A 14 -5.70 -5.99 -4.41
C PHE A 14 -4.37 -5.64 -3.70
N PRO A 15 -4.36 -4.70 -2.73
CA PRO A 15 -3.17 -4.36 -1.97
C PRO A 15 -2.55 -5.50 -1.14
N MET A 16 -3.37 -6.47 -0.69
CA MET A 16 -2.94 -7.65 0.08
C MET A 16 -1.96 -7.36 1.24
N PRO A 17 -2.34 -6.51 2.22
CA PRO A 17 -1.43 -6.05 3.28
C PRO A 17 -0.87 -7.17 4.16
N SER A 18 -1.64 -8.23 4.42
CA SER A 18 -1.15 -9.41 5.17
C SER A 18 0.02 -10.11 4.46
N ASN A 19 -0.05 -10.22 3.14
CA ASN A 19 1.04 -10.79 2.33
C ASN A 19 2.28 -9.87 2.38
N LEU A 20 2.10 -8.56 2.23
CA LEU A 20 3.20 -7.60 2.33
C LEU A 20 3.86 -7.64 3.71
N HIS A 21 3.08 -7.76 4.79
CA HIS A 21 3.61 -7.90 6.14
C HIS A 21 4.53 -9.12 6.26
N PHE A 22 4.06 -10.28 5.80
CA PHE A 22 4.83 -11.52 5.81
C PHE A 22 6.14 -11.37 5.01
N LEU A 23 6.07 -10.80 3.79
CA LEU A 23 7.25 -10.61 2.95
C LEU A 23 8.26 -9.64 3.59
N MET A 24 7.80 -8.60 4.28
CA MET A 24 8.69 -7.69 5.01
C MET A 24 9.44 -8.39 6.15
N ASP A 25 8.74 -9.26 6.90
CA ASP A 25 9.37 -10.04 7.97
C ASP A 25 10.34 -11.08 7.38
N TYR A 26 9.95 -11.75 6.29
CA TYR A 26 10.79 -12.69 5.56
C TYR A 26 12.09 -12.05 5.05
N THR A 27 11.98 -10.90 4.37
CA THR A 27 13.16 -10.18 3.84
C THR A 27 14.06 -9.63 4.94
N HIS A 28 13.49 -9.28 6.10
CA HIS A 28 14.27 -8.93 7.28
C HIS A 28 15.07 -10.13 7.83
N GLN A 29 14.47 -11.31 7.86
CA GLN A 29 15.10 -12.53 8.39
C GLN A 29 16.17 -13.13 7.46
N PHE A 30 15.95 -13.10 6.15
CA PHE A 30 16.77 -13.82 5.17
C PHE A 30 17.58 -12.94 4.23
N THR A 31 17.44 -11.61 4.32
CA THR A 31 18.15 -10.64 3.44
C THR A 31 17.92 -10.91 1.94
N ASP A 32 16.69 -11.31 1.57
CA ASP A 32 16.31 -11.51 0.18
C ASP A 32 16.02 -10.18 -0.52
N THR A 33 16.99 -9.69 -1.28
CA THR A 33 16.91 -8.41 -2.00
C THR A 33 15.93 -8.43 -3.18
N TYR A 34 15.64 -9.59 -3.76
CA TYR A 34 14.69 -9.72 -4.86
C TYR A 34 13.27 -9.49 -4.36
N THR A 35 12.90 -10.16 -3.26
CA THR A 35 11.60 -9.96 -2.60
C THR A 35 11.49 -8.57 -2.00
N ASP A 36 12.60 -8.01 -1.50
CA ASP A 36 12.62 -6.63 -0.97
C ASP A 36 12.32 -5.59 -2.07
N SER A 37 12.91 -5.77 -3.25
CA SER A 37 12.63 -4.94 -4.43
C SER A 37 11.17 -5.03 -4.86
N PHE A 38 10.57 -6.23 -4.78
CA PHE A 38 9.16 -6.43 -5.06
C PHE A 38 8.24 -5.66 -4.09
N ILE A 39 8.56 -5.64 -2.79
CA ILE A 39 7.81 -4.88 -1.80
C ILE A 39 7.85 -3.39 -2.12
N GLN A 40 9.05 -2.83 -2.31
CA GLN A 40 9.21 -1.40 -2.62
C GLN A 40 8.46 -1.02 -3.91
N LEU A 41 8.61 -1.82 -4.98
CA LEU A 41 7.86 -1.61 -6.23
C LEU A 41 6.36 -1.60 -6.00
N THR A 42 5.84 -2.54 -5.22
CA THR A 42 4.40 -2.66 -4.94
C THR A 42 3.88 -1.44 -4.17
N LEU A 43 4.61 -0.99 -3.16
CA LEU A 43 4.25 0.21 -2.39
C LEU A 43 4.30 1.46 -3.26
N ASP A 44 5.35 1.64 -4.06
CA ASP A 44 5.50 2.81 -4.93
C ASP A 44 4.38 2.86 -5.98
N LYS A 45 4.07 1.72 -6.62
CA LYS A 45 3.02 1.64 -7.64
C LYS A 45 1.63 1.88 -7.08
N MET A 46 1.34 1.41 -5.86
CA MET A 46 0.09 1.73 -5.19
C MET A 46 0.03 3.21 -4.77
N ALA A 47 1.10 3.75 -4.22
CA ALA A 47 1.18 5.13 -3.75
C ALA A 47 0.99 6.15 -4.89
N TYR A 48 1.60 5.91 -6.05
CA TYR A 48 1.44 6.76 -7.24
C TYR A 48 0.21 6.40 -8.09
N GLY A 49 -0.48 5.29 -7.77
CA GLY A 49 -1.65 4.82 -8.48
C GLY A 49 -2.91 5.60 -8.11
N GLY A 50 -3.94 5.48 -8.96
CA GLY A 50 -5.28 5.99 -8.66
C GLY A 50 -6.03 5.16 -7.61
N ILE A 51 -5.50 3.99 -7.20
CA ILE A 51 -5.98 3.25 -6.03
C ILE A 51 -5.82 4.05 -4.73
N PHE A 52 -4.79 4.90 -4.65
CA PHE A 52 -4.61 5.86 -3.58
C PHE A 52 -5.27 7.19 -3.95
N ASP A 53 -6.11 7.70 -3.07
CA ASP A 53 -6.67 9.03 -3.25
C ASP A 53 -5.59 10.09 -2.95
N GLN A 54 -5.08 10.69 -4.03
CA GLN A 54 -3.97 11.63 -3.99
C GLN A 54 -4.30 12.92 -3.23
N LEU A 55 -5.60 13.25 -3.11
CA LEU A 55 -6.09 14.48 -2.49
C LEU A 55 -6.49 14.26 -1.03
N ALA A 56 -7.45 13.37 -0.80
CA ALA A 56 -8.04 13.15 0.53
C ALA A 56 -7.32 12.06 1.33
N GLY A 57 -6.42 11.29 0.71
CA GLY A 57 -5.79 10.14 1.33
C GLY A 57 -6.69 8.92 1.43
N GLY A 58 -6.11 7.83 1.91
CA GLY A 58 -6.75 6.52 1.98
C GLY A 58 -6.77 5.78 0.64
N PHE A 59 -6.69 4.46 0.74
CA PHE A 59 -6.74 3.52 -0.37
C PHE A 59 -8.17 3.02 -0.60
N SER A 60 -8.52 2.93 -1.87
CA SER A 60 -9.66 2.15 -2.35
C SER A 60 -9.39 0.65 -2.16
N ARG A 61 -10.46 -0.15 -2.06
CA ARG A 61 -10.38 -1.59 -1.78
C ARG A 61 -9.49 -2.36 -2.77
N TYR A 62 -9.58 -2.02 -4.05
CA TYR A 62 -8.78 -2.61 -5.13
C TYR A 62 -8.76 -1.72 -6.38
N SER A 63 -7.85 -2.01 -7.30
CA SER A 63 -7.85 -1.46 -8.67
C SER A 63 -8.54 -2.44 -9.61
N VAL A 64 -9.44 -1.95 -10.47
CA VAL A 64 -10.08 -2.78 -11.50
C VAL A 64 -9.13 -3.09 -12.67
N ASP A 65 -8.02 -2.36 -12.77
CA ASP A 65 -6.95 -2.60 -13.75
C ASP A 65 -5.69 -3.19 -13.12
N ALA A 66 -4.75 -3.59 -13.97
CA ALA A 66 -3.46 -4.13 -13.56
C ALA A 66 -2.40 -3.06 -13.25
N LEU A 67 -2.71 -1.77 -13.43
CA LEU A 67 -1.76 -0.66 -13.35
C LEU A 67 -1.93 0.18 -12.08
N TRP A 68 -2.87 -0.20 -11.20
CA TRP A 68 -3.29 0.55 -10.02
C TRP A 68 -3.96 1.90 -10.32
N LYS A 69 -4.46 2.12 -11.55
CA LYS A 69 -4.96 3.44 -11.97
C LYS A 69 -6.47 3.61 -11.76
N ALA A 70 -7.26 2.58 -12.02
CA ALA A 70 -8.71 2.65 -11.94
C ALA A 70 -9.23 2.05 -10.61
N PRO A 71 -9.54 2.86 -9.59
CA PRO A 71 -10.01 2.35 -8.30
C PRO A 71 -11.44 1.81 -8.35
N HIS A 72 -11.71 0.79 -7.54
CA HIS A 72 -13.04 0.55 -7.00
C HIS A 72 -13.24 1.47 -5.79
N PHE A 73 -13.84 2.65 -6.00
CA PHE A 73 -13.87 3.82 -5.08
C PHE A 73 -14.30 3.58 -3.62
N GLU A 74 -14.83 2.41 -3.28
CA GLU A 74 -15.07 2.01 -1.89
C GLU A 74 -13.75 2.00 -1.10
N LYS A 75 -13.68 2.78 -0.02
CA LYS A 75 -12.60 2.74 0.96
C LYS A 75 -13.13 2.13 2.25
N MET A 76 -12.33 1.29 2.89
CA MET A 76 -12.70 0.65 4.16
C MET A 76 -11.66 0.90 5.24
N LEU A 77 -12.16 1.06 6.47
CA LEU A 77 -11.34 1.31 7.67
C LEU A 77 -10.26 0.24 7.85
N TYR A 78 -10.65 -1.04 7.81
CA TYR A 78 -9.73 -2.15 8.10
C TYR A 78 -8.63 -2.32 7.03
N ASP A 79 -8.93 -2.02 5.76
CA ASP A 79 -7.93 -2.05 4.69
C ASP A 79 -6.88 -0.96 4.91
N ASN A 80 -7.34 0.26 5.21
CA ASN A 80 -6.47 1.41 5.45
C ASN A 80 -5.68 1.29 6.76
N ALA A 81 -6.26 0.75 7.83
CA ALA A 81 -5.54 0.49 9.08
C ALA A 81 -4.40 -0.52 8.90
N GLN A 82 -4.62 -1.56 8.09
CA GLN A 82 -3.57 -2.51 7.75
C GLN A 82 -2.49 -1.87 6.88
N LEU A 83 -2.87 -1.12 5.84
CA LEU A 83 -1.91 -0.41 4.98
C LEU A 83 -1.11 0.65 5.74
N LEU A 84 -1.70 1.34 6.72
CA LEU A 84 -0.99 2.26 7.61
C LEU A 84 0.18 1.55 8.29
N THR A 85 -0.06 0.33 8.80
CA THR A 85 1.00 -0.49 9.42
C THR A 85 2.08 -0.87 8.41
N ILE A 86 1.71 -1.23 7.18
CA ILE A 86 2.67 -1.57 6.12
C ILE A 86 3.54 -0.37 5.75
N TYR A 87 2.95 0.80 5.47
CA TYR A 87 3.72 2.00 5.12
C TYR A 87 4.57 2.50 6.28
N ALA A 88 4.14 2.35 7.54
CA ALA A 88 4.96 2.66 8.71
C ALA A 88 6.19 1.73 8.83
N LYS A 89 6.00 0.41 8.65
CA LYS A 89 7.12 -0.55 8.60
C LYS A 89 8.06 -0.26 7.42
N ALA A 90 7.49 0.10 6.27
CA ALA A 90 8.25 0.45 5.07
C ALA A 90 9.11 1.70 5.31
N TYR A 91 8.51 2.76 5.87
CA TYR A 91 9.24 3.98 6.18
C TYR A 91 10.38 3.72 7.17
N LYS A 92 10.13 2.95 8.23
CA LYS A 92 11.17 2.55 9.19
C LYS A 92 12.32 1.78 8.53
N LYS A 93 12.02 0.88 7.57
CA LYS A 93 13.02 0.03 6.92
C LYS A 93 13.82 0.76 5.84
N TYR A 94 13.13 1.53 5.00
CA TYR A 94 13.69 2.11 3.77
C TYR A 94 14.01 3.60 3.88
N ASN A 95 13.48 4.28 4.90
CA ASN A 95 13.60 5.74 5.09
C ASN A 95 13.18 6.56 3.85
N ASN A 96 12.21 6.05 3.07
CA ASN A 96 11.71 6.72 1.87
C ASN A 96 10.64 7.76 2.25
N PRO A 97 10.84 9.06 1.97
CA PRO A 97 9.88 10.12 2.30
C PRO A 97 8.47 9.91 1.73
N LEU A 98 8.34 9.24 0.58
CA LEU A 98 7.04 8.88 0.01
C LEU A 98 6.21 8.06 1.00
N TYR A 99 6.80 7.09 1.69
CA TYR A 99 6.06 6.24 2.63
C TYR A 99 5.60 7.02 3.87
N LEU A 100 6.36 8.03 4.29
CA LEU A 100 5.94 8.96 5.33
C LEU A 100 4.78 9.85 4.86
N GLU A 101 4.80 10.32 3.61
CA GLU A 101 3.68 11.07 3.06
C GLU A 101 2.41 10.21 3.04
N ILE A 102 2.50 8.99 2.50
CA ILE A 102 1.36 8.08 2.39
C ILE A 102 0.81 7.71 3.77
N LEU A 103 1.65 7.33 4.74
CA LEU A 103 1.18 7.00 6.08
C LEU A 103 0.50 8.20 6.75
N THR A 104 0.99 9.42 6.52
CA THR A 104 0.39 10.65 7.07
C THR A 104 -0.99 10.86 6.48
N LYS A 105 -1.12 10.81 5.15
CA LYS A 105 -2.41 10.95 4.45
C LYS A 105 -3.42 9.86 4.81
N ILE A 106 -2.98 8.60 5.00
CA ILE A 106 -3.88 7.56 5.52
C ILE A 106 -4.36 7.93 6.93
N THR A 107 -3.46 8.41 7.80
CA THR A 107 -3.79 8.78 9.17
C THR A 107 -4.80 9.92 9.20
N ASP A 108 -4.57 10.97 8.41
CA ASP A 108 -5.48 12.11 8.30
C ASP A 108 -6.87 11.67 7.80
N TRP A 109 -6.91 10.83 6.76
CA TRP A 109 -8.17 10.26 6.26
C TRP A 109 -8.91 9.46 7.34
N LEU A 110 -8.21 8.58 8.08
CA LEU A 110 -8.81 7.79 9.16
C LEU A 110 -9.39 8.68 10.27
N VAL A 111 -8.70 9.75 10.64
CA VAL A 111 -9.13 10.68 11.69
C VAL A 111 -10.34 11.50 11.26
N HIS A 112 -10.37 11.97 10.01
CA HIS A 112 -11.45 12.81 9.50
C HIS A 112 -12.70 12.02 9.10
N GLU A 113 -12.55 10.85 8.47
CA GLU A 113 -13.65 10.14 7.82
C GLU A 113 -14.15 8.92 8.60
N MET A 114 -13.30 8.30 9.43
CA MET A 114 -13.60 6.98 10.04
C MET A 114 -13.74 7.03 11.57
N ARG A 115 -13.89 8.22 12.15
CA ARG A 115 -14.21 8.40 13.58
C ARG A 115 -15.66 8.81 13.74
N ASP A 116 -16.32 8.22 14.74
CA ASP A 116 -17.60 8.73 15.22
C ASP A 116 -17.40 10.12 15.86
N ALA A 117 -18.46 10.93 15.84
CA ALA A 117 -18.49 12.28 16.41
C ALA A 117 -18.44 12.30 17.94
#